data_AF-A0AAV8ZLI0-F1
#
_entry.id   AF-A0AAV8ZLI0-F1
#
_cell.length_a   1.000
_cell.length_b   1.000
_cell.length_c   1.000
_cell.angle_alpha   90.00
_cell.angle_beta   90.00
_cell.angle_gamma   90.00
#
_symmetry.space_group_name_H-M   'P 1'
#
loop_
_entity.id
_entity.type
_entity.pdbx_description
1 polymer ?
#
loop_
_entity_poly.entity_id
_entity_poly.type
_entity_poly.pdbx_seq_one_letter_code
_entity_poly.pdbx_strand_id
1 'polypeptide(L)' 'MSAPHGKQDITDPVEEMLKRTGCIELHYKVQECIAETQDWRRCQDPVADFKKCMQEYQEKRTKGLI' A
#
# COMPACT_ATOMS: atom_id res chain seq x y z
N MET A 1 -24.40 7.05 10.45
CA MET A 1 -23.66 8.33 10.43
C MET A 1 -22.17 7.99 10.38
N SER A 2 -21.64 7.80 9.18
CA SER A 2 -20.22 7.47 8.98
C SER A 2 -19.39 8.74 9.23
N ALA A 3 -18.32 8.60 10.02
CA ALA A 3 -17.48 9.71 10.46
C ALA A 3 -17.03 10.59 9.28
N PRO A 4 -16.99 11.92 9.44
CA PRO A 4 -16.59 12.84 8.39
C PRO A 4 -15.11 12.58 8.06
N HIS A 5 -14.80 12.41 6.78
CA HIS A 5 -13.44 12.48 6.25
C HIS A 5 -12.91 13.90 6.53
N GLY A 6 -12.35 14.08 7.73
CA GLY A 6 -11.76 15.31 8.19
C GLY A 6 -10.49 15.57 7.41
N LYS A 7 -10.50 16.65 6.62
CA LYS A 7 -9.30 17.29 6.12
C LYS A 7 -8.53 17.85 7.32
N GLN A 8 -7.70 17.03 7.93
CA GLN A 8 -6.56 17.52 8.70
C GLN A 8 -5.35 17.42 7.78
N ASP A 9 -4.50 18.43 7.79
CA ASP A 9 -3.18 18.44 7.14
C ASP A 9 -2.28 17.47 7.92
N ILE A 10 -2.61 16.19 7.81
CA ILE A 10 -1.99 15.03 8.45
C ILE A 10 -1.78 14.04 7.33
N THR A 11 -0.54 13.67 7.06
CA THR A 11 -0.24 12.58 6.13
C THR A 11 -1.05 11.34 6.55
N ASP A 12 -1.68 10.65 5.60
CA ASP A 12 -2.40 9.42 5.90
C ASP A 12 -1.45 8.45 6.64
N PRO A 13 -1.78 8.00 7.87
CA PRO A 13 -0.93 7.06 8.62
C PRO A 13 -0.55 5.81 7.81
N VAL A 14 -1.43 5.38 6.89
CA VAL A 14 -1.17 4.28 5.96
C VAL A 14 -0.10 4.67 4.95
N GLU A 15 -0.17 5.85 4.34
CA GLU A 15 0.88 6.31 3.43
C GLU A 15 2.22 6.47 4.13
N GLU A 16 2.26 7.01 5.35
CA GLU A 16 3.52 7.10 6.11
C GLU A 16 4.12 5.72 6.38
N MET A 17 3.29 4.76 6.77
CA MET A 17 3.71 3.37 6.95
C MET A 17 4.26 2.81 5.64
N LEU A 18 3.56 2.99 4.52
CA LEU A 18 3.99 2.50 3.22
C LEU A 18 5.32 3.14 2.77
N LYS A 19 5.53 4.44 3.02
CA LYS A 19 6.83 5.11 2.80
C LYS A 19 7.94 4.46 3.59
N ARG A 20 7.71 4.14 4.88
CA ARG A 20 8.71 3.45 5.73
C ARG A 20 9.03 2.04 5.25
N THR A 21 8.05 1.34 4.68
CA THR A 21 8.29 -0.01 4.12
C THR A 21 9.04 0.00 2.80
N GLY A 22 9.06 1.13 2.09
CA GLY A 22 9.56 1.23 0.71
C GLY A 22 8.62 0.63 -0.35
N CYS A 23 7.43 0.16 0.04
CA CYS A 23 6.46 -0.48 -0.87
C CYS A 23 5.43 0.51 -1.45
N ILE A 24 5.57 1.82 -1.21
CA ILE A 24 4.55 2.81 -1.59
C ILE A 24 4.35 2.94 -3.11
N GLU A 25 5.41 2.82 -3.91
CA GLU A 25 5.29 2.87 -5.38
C GLU A 25 4.46 1.70 -5.92
N LEU A 26 4.58 0.51 -5.31
CA LEU A 26 3.79 -0.65 -5.68
C LEU A 26 2.32 -0.48 -5.26
N HIS A 27 2.07 0.17 -4.12
CA HIS A 27 0.72 0.56 -3.75
C HIS A 27 0.09 1.53 -4.77
N TYR A 28 0.84 2.54 -5.22
CA TYR A 28 0.35 3.47 -6.25
C TYR A 28 0.05 2.76 -7.58
N LYS A 29 0.86 1.79 -8.00
CA LYS A 29 0.56 0.94 -9.18
C LYS A 29 -0.74 0.15 -9.03
N VAL A 30 -1.02 -0.37 -7.84
CA VAL A 30 -2.29 -1.05 -7.57
C VAL A 30 -3.45 -0.07 -7.69
N GLN A 31 -3.33 1.12 -7.11
CA GLN A 31 -4.36 2.16 -7.19
C GLN A 31 -4.61 2.60 -8.63
N GLU A 32 -3.55 2.80 -9.42
CA GLU A 32 -3.62 3.15 -10.84
C GLU A 32 -4.35 2.06 -11.64
N CYS A 33 -3.98 0.78 -11.47
CA CYS A 33 -4.66 -0.32 -12.14
C CYS A 33 -6.15 -0.39 -11.77
N ILE A 34 -6.50 -0.22 -10.50
CA ILE A 34 -7.91 -0.22 -10.06
C ILE A 34 -8.65 0.99 -10.64
N ALA A 35 -8.02 2.16 -10.71
CA ALA A 35 -8.61 3.36 -11.29
C ALA A 35 -8.88 3.20 -12.79
N GLU A 36 -7.94 2.60 -13.53
CA GLU A 36 -8.06 2.35 -14.97
C GLU A 36 -9.08 1.26 -15.30
N THR A 37 -9.01 0.13 -14.59
CA THR A 37 -9.83 -1.05 -14.89
C THR A 37 -11.20 -1.04 -14.21
N GLN A 38 -11.35 -0.26 -13.14
CA GLN A 38 -12.48 -0.28 -12.21
C GLN A 38 -12.80 -1.67 -11.64
N ASP A 39 -11.89 -2.63 -11.79
CA ASP A 39 -12.04 -4.01 -11.32
C ASP A 39 -10.72 -4.52 -10.75
N TRP A 40 -10.62 -4.48 -9.42
CA TRP A 40 -9.45 -4.93 -8.68
C TRP A 40 -9.08 -6.40 -8.97
N ARG A 41 -10.02 -7.22 -9.44
CA ARG A 41 -9.73 -8.62 -9.80
C ARG A 41 -8.82 -8.72 -11.01
N ARG A 42 -8.78 -7.70 -11.88
CA ARG A 42 -7.88 -7.64 -13.03
C ARG A 42 -6.47 -7.16 -12.68
N CYS A 43 -6.29 -6.66 -11.46
CA CYS A 43 -5.03 -6.12 -10.95
C CYS A 43 -4.23 -7.13 -10.12
N GLN A 44 -4.36 -8.44 -10.41
CA GLN A 44 -3.65 -9.47 -9.63
C GLN A 44 -2.14 -9.29 -9.67
N ASP A 45 -1.57 -8.93 -10.82
CA ASP A 45 -0.12 -8.76 -10.99
C ASP A 45 0.44 -7.64 -10.09
N PRO A 46 -0.04 -6.37 -10.15
CA PRO A 46 0.46 -5.33 -9.26
C PRO A 46 0.16 -5.63 -7.78
N VAL A 47 -0.95 -6.32 -7.48
CA VAL A 47 -1.28 -6.74 -6.10
C VAL A 47 -0.30 -7.80 -5.60
N ALA A 48 0.11 -8.75 -6.44
CA ALA A 48 1.09 -9.78 -6.10
C ALA A 48 2.47 -9.16 -5.83
N ASP A 49 2.90 -8.20 -6.65
CA ASP A 49 4.15 -7.47 -6.45
C ASP A 49 4.13 -6.70 -5.13
N PHE A 50 3.06 -5.96 -4.87
CA PHE A 50 2.88 -5.23 -3.61
C PHE A 50 2.93 -6.17 -2.40
N LYS A 51 2.23 -7.31 -2.48
CA LYS A 51 2.24 -8.33 -1.43
C LYS A 51 3.65 -8.87 -1.17
N LYS A 52 4.42 -9.17 -2.23
CA LYS A 52 5.79 -9.67 -2.11
C LYS A 52 6.68 -8.66 -1.38
N CYS A 53 6.60 -7.38 -1.75
CA CYS A 53 7.35 -6.33 -1.06
C CYS A 53 7.04 -6.26 0.43
N MET A 54 5.74 -6.30 0.79
CA MET A 54 5.33 -6.29 2.19
C MET A 54 5.77 -7.54 2.94
N GLN A 55 5.76 -8.72 2.31
CA GLN A 55 6.27 -9.95 2.90
C GLN A 55 7.77 -9.86 3.18
N GLU A 56 8.58 -9.38 2.23
CA GLU A 56 10.01 -9.17 2.43
C GLU A 56 10.31 -8.19 3.57
N TYR A 57 9.54 -7.10 3.67
CA TYR A 57 9.63 -6.17 4.80
C TYR A 57 9.32 -6.87 6.13
N GLN A 58 8.22 -7.63 6.21
CA GLN A 58 7.84 -8.35 7.43
C GLN A 58 8.88 -9.40 7.83
N GLU A 59 9.47 -10.09 6.86
CA GLU A 59 10.57 -11.03 7.12
C GLU A 59 11.81 -10.33 7.65
N LYS A 60 12.24 -9.23 7.03
CA LYS A 60 13.38 -8.43 7.49
C LYS A 60 13.15 -7.92 8.92
N ARG A 61 11.95 -7.42 9.21
CA ARG A 61 11.55 -6.97 10.55
C ARG A 61 11.58 -8.11 11.57
N THR A 62 11.04 -9.28 11.21
CA THR A 62 11.04 -10.48 12.08
C THR A 62 12.45 -10.99 12.36
N LYS A 63 13.36 -10.88 11.38
CA LYS A 63 14.77 -11.25 11.50
C LYS A 63 15.63 -10.16 12.18
N GLY A 64 15.05 -9.02 12.56
CA GLY A 64 15.77 -7.89 13.18
C GLY A 64 16.75 -7.18 12.24
N LEU A 65 16.53 -7.26 10.93
CA LEU A 65 17.37 -6.64 9.90
C LEU A 65 16.96 -5.19 9.60
N ILE A 66 15.80 -4.76 10.11
CA ILE A 66 15.24 -3.40 10.03
C ILE A 66 14.41 -3.09 11.28
#